data_AF-A0A966YXF5-F1
#
_entry.id   AF-A0A966YXF5-F1
#
_cell.length_a   1.000
_cell.length_b   1.000
_cell.length_c   1.000
_cell.angle_alpha   90.00
_cell.angle_beta   90.00
_cell.angle_gamma   90.00
#
_symmetry.space_group_name_H-M   'P 1'
#
loop_
_entity.id
_entity.type
_entity.pdbx_description
1 polymer ?
#
loop_
_entity_poly.entity_id
_entity_poly.type
_entity_poly.pdbx_seq_one_letter_code
_entity_poly.pdbx_strand_id
1 'polypeptide(L)'
;MDSSNQTQAQIPLREALAYWLKLGFISFGGPTAQIAMMHDELVEKKRWISERRFLHALNYCMLLPGPEAQQLATYLGWLMHRTWGGILAGTLFILPSLIILIALSWIYIAYGQTPVISALFFGIKSAVTAVVIMAVIRIAKKSVYNRQLILVAITSFVAIFAFNLPFPLIILSAGLYGYYLGKHQPILFSKSSNDHKTTASNAGSAIIGDHTPLPAHAGFSKIKLIRQLGAASLLWLIPIFILHALFGWGGLYTQLAWFFTKAALLTFGGAYAVLPYVYQSTVEHYQWLSAAQMMDGLALGETTPGPLIMIVAFVGFVAAYSQELWIGGSLFLMGALGAVVATWFTFLPSFLFILIGAPFIESTHGNLR
;
A
#
# COMPACT_ATOMS: atom_id res chain seq x y z
N MET A 1 45.87 4.15 20.09
CA MET A 1 46.46 3.72 18.82
C MET A 1 46.18 2.22 18.75
N ASP A 2 45.19 1.69 18.04
CA ASP A 2 44.58 2.11 16.78
C ASP A 2 43.05 2.04 16.84
N SER A 3 42.40 3.19 16.68
CA SER A 3 41.01 3.28 16.25
C SER A 3 40.98 3.07 14.74
N SER A 4 41.14 1.81 14.32
CA SER A 4 40.95 1.43 12.94
C SER A 4 39.53 1.78 12.52
N ASN A 5 39.43 2.63 11.50
CA ASN A 5 38.22 2.86 10.72
C ASN A 5 37.67 1.50 10.29
N GLN A 6 36.77 0.91 11.07
CA GLN A 6 35.83 -0.08 10.54
C GLN A 6 34.94 0.71 9.59
N THR A 7 35.32 0.73 8.31
CA THR A 7 34.43 1.12 7.23
C THR A 7 33.18 0.26 7.39
N GLN A 8 32.13 0.79 8.02
CA GLN A 8 30.85 0.08 8.15
C GLN A 8 30.52 -0.47 6.76
N ALA A 9 30.37 -1.78 6.64
CA ALA A 9 30.04 -2.40 5.37
C ALA A 9 28.79 -1.71 4.84
N GLN A 10 28.87 -1.01 3.71
CA GLN A 10 27.71 -0.32 3.13
C GLN A 10 27.11 -1.24 2.08
N ILE A 11 25.78 -1.36 2.10
CA ILE A 11 25.05 -2.10 1.07
C ILE A 11 25.21 -1.33 -0.25
N PRO A 12 25.77 -1.93 -1.32
CA PRO A 12 25.96 -1.21 -2.57
C PRO A 12 24.61 -0.89 -3.22
N LEU A 13 24.43 0.36 -3.65
CA LEU A 13 23.15 0.86 -4.20
C LEU A 13 22.66 0.00 -5.38
N ARG A 14 23.56 -0.42 -6.27
CA ARG A 14 23.21 -1.27 -7.42
C ARG A 14 22.56 -2.59 -6.99
N GLU A 15 23.07 -3.21 -5.93
CA GLU A 15 22.56 -4.48 -5.43
C GLU A 15 21.19 -4.30 -4.77
N ALA A 16 21.00 -3.21 -4.01
CA ALA A 16 19.71 -2.86 -3.46
C ALA A 16 18.67 -2.58 -4.57
N LEU A 17 19.03 -1.79 -5.59
CA LEU A 17 18.15 -1.50 -6.73
C LEU A 17 17.76 -2.77 -7.49
N ALA A 18 18.71 -3.67 -7.73
CA ALA A 18 18.42 -4.96 -8.37
C ALA A 18 17.45 -5.79 -7.53
N TYR A 19 17.59 -5.77 -6.20
CA TYR A 19 16.66 -6.44 -5.30
C TYR A 19 15.25 -5.82 -5.35
N TRP A 20 15.12 -4.49 -5.23
CA TRP A 20 13.81 -3.83 -5.25
C TRP A 20 13.07 -4.04 -6.56
N LEU A 21 13.78 -3.97 -7.69
CA LEU A 21 13.22 -4.28 -9.01
C LEU A 21 12.81 -5.76 -9.11
N LYS A 22 13.68 -6.69 -8.69
CA LYS A 22 13.35 -8.13 -8.66
C LYS A 22 12.09 -8.37 -7.84
N LEU A 23 12.01 -7.78 -6.65
CA LEU A 23 10.87 -7.89 -5.75
C LEU A 23 9.59 -7.39 -6.42
N GLY A 24 9.63 -6.28 -7.15
CA GLY A 24 8.48 -5.78 -7.92
C GLY A 24 7.95 -6.77 -8.98
N PHE A 25 8.81 -7.64 -9.54
CA PHE A 25 8.39 -8.67 -10.51
C PHE A 25 7.91 -9.99 -9.89
N ILE A 26 8.30 -10.29 -8.65
CA ILE A 26 8.02 -11.59 -8.01
C ILE A 26 7.10 -11.50 -6.79
N SER A 27 6.60 -10.31 -6.47
CA SER A 27 5.84 -10.03 -5.25
C SER A 27 4.37 -10.45 -5.32
N PHE A 28 4.11 -11.74 -5.45
CA PHE A 28 2.75 -12.32 -5.43
C PHE A 28 2.27 -12.63 -4.00
N GLY A 29 0.95 -12.78 -3.81
CA GLY A 29 0.38 -13.35 -2.57
C GLY A 29 0.00 -12.35 -1.47
N GLY A 30 -0.16 -11.07 -1.82
CA GLY A 30 -0.62 -10.01 -0.92
C GLY A 30 0.40 -9.57 0.15
N PRO A 31 0.01 -8.67 1.07
CA PRO A 31 0.96 -8.00 1.98
C PRO A 31 1.78 -8.98 2.82
N THR A 32 1.18 -10.04 3.36
CA THR A 32 1.87 -11.01 4.20
C THR A 32 2.97 -11.76 3.44
N ALA A 33 2.70 -12.19 2.20
CA ALA A 33 3.71 -12.89 1.41
C ALA A 33 4.85 -11.94 1.02
N GLN A 34 4.51 -10.70 0.69
CA GLN A 34 5.50 -9.66 0.34
C GLN A 34 6.42 -9.32 1.51
N ILE A 35 5.86 -9.15 2.71
CA ILE A 35 6.64 -8.92 3.93
C ILE A 35 7.52 -10.13 4.24
N ALA A 36 7.00 -11.36 4.09
CA ALA A 36 7.79 -12.58 4.29
C ALA A 36 8.96 -12.69 3.29
N MET A 37 8.74 -12.36 2.01
CA MET A 37 9.80 -12.31 1.00
C MET A 37 10.86 -11.24 1.32
N MET A 38 10.45 -10.11 1.88
CA MET A 38 11.39 -9.08 2.36
C MET A 38 12.19 -9.57 3.56
N HIS A 39 11.54 -10.24 4.50
CA HIS A 39 12.19 -10.80 5.68
C HIS A 39 13.21 -11.89 5.31
N ASP A 40 12.80 -12.90 4.56
CA ASP A 40 13.66 -14.01 4.09
C ASP A 40 14.91 -13.47 3.37
N GLU A 41 14.74 -12.53 2.43
CA GLU A 41 15.90 -12.02 1.69
C GLU A 41 16.75 -11.01 2.49
N LEU A 42 16.13 -10.01 3.13
CA LEU A 42 16.88 -8.91 3.74
C LEU A 42 17.44 -9.26 5.13
N VAL A 43 16.75 -10.14 5.86
CA VAL A 43 17.11 -10.53 7.23
C VAL A 43 17.84 -11.86 7.23
N GLU A 44 17.26 -12.92 6.63
CA GLU A 44 17.81 -14.27 6.75
C GLU A 44 18.99 -14.53 5.79
N LYS A 45 18.78 -14.33 4.49
CA LYS A 45 19.77 -14.66 3.45
C LYS A 45 20.87 -13.62 3.33
N LYS A 46 20.52 -12.35 3.11
CA LYS A 46 21.50 -11.28 2.89
C LYS A 46 22.02 -10.63 4.17
N ARG A 47 21.28 -10.76 5.29
CA ARG A 47 21.62 -10.16 6.59
C ARG A 47 21.95 -8.66 6.49
N TRP A 48 21.23 -7.96 5.64
CA TRP A 48 21.36 -6.51 5.49
C TRP A 48 20.76 -5.78 6.69
N ILE A 49 19.67 -6.31 7.24
CA ILE A 49 18.90 -5.71 8.33
C ILE A 49 18.70 -6.77 9.41
N SER A 50 18.85 -6.39 10.69
CA SER A 50 18.55 -7.32 11.80
C SER A 50 17.06 -7.54 11.99
N GLU A 51 16.71 -8.66 12.64
CA GLU A 51 15.34 -9.00 13.01
C GLU A 51 14.62 -7.83 13.72
N ARG A 52 15.26 -7.26 14.75
CA ARG A 52 14.64 -6.17 15.54
C ARG A 52 14.44 -4.91 14.72
N ARG A 53 15.40 -4.56 13.84
CA ARG A 53 15.30 -3.40 12.96
C ARG A 53 14.17 -3.57 11.93
N PHE A 54 14.05 -4.77 11.37
CA PHE A 54 12.97 -5.10 10.44
C PHE A 54 11.60 -5.01 11.12
N LEU A 55 11.44 -5.64 12.29
CA LEU A 55 10.19 -5.60 13.05
C LEU A 55 9.83 -4.19 13.53
N HIS A 56 10.82 -3.37 13.91
CA HIS A 56 10.60 -1.98 14.27
C HIS A 56 9.99 -1.18 13.10
N ALA A 57 10.57 -1.30 11.91
CA ALA A 57 10.04 -0.67 10.70
C ALA A 57 8.64 -1.20 10.35
N LEU A 58 8.44 -2.51 10.44
CA LEU A 58 7.15 -3.15 10.16
C LEU A 58 6.05 -2.67 11.12
N ASN A 59 6.34 -2.61 12.42
CA ASN A 59 5.39 -2.14 13.43
C ASN A 59 4.96 -0.69 13.16
N TYR A 60 5.88 0.16 12.72
CA TYR A 60 5.53 1.51 12.31
C TYR A 60 4.62 1.54 11.08
N CYS A 61 4.93 0.75 10.04
CA CYS A 61 4.11 0.68 8.84
C CYS A 61 2.68 0.17 9.13
N MET A 62 2.51 -0.72 10.12
CA MET A 62 1.18 -1.19 10.53
C MET A 62 0.29 -0.12 11.21
N LEU A 63 0.88 1.00 11.66
CA LEU A 63 0.14 2.12 12.25
C LEU A 63 -0.32 3.14 11.21
N LEU A 64 0.26 3.11 10.02
CA LEU A 64 0.00 4.08 8.96
C LEU A 64 -1.13 3.61 8.04
N PRO A 65 -1.90 4.52 7.45
CA PRO A 65 -2.81 4.15 6.39
C PRO A 65 -2.03 3.90 5.10
N GLY A 66 -2.40 2.86 4.36
CA GLY A 66 -1.82 2.49 3.07
C GLY A 66 -1.30 1.04 2.98
N PRO A 67 -0.67 0.68 1.84
CA PRO A 67 -0.13 -0.65 1.58
C PRO A 67 1.15 -0.91 2.38
N GLU A 68 1.07 -1.76 3.40
CA GLU A 68 2.13 -1.97 4.39
C GLU A 68 3.44 -2.46 3.78
N ALA A 69 3.38 -3.35 2.79
CA ALA A 69 4.58 -3.86 2.12
C ALA A 69 5.32 -2.77 1.34
N GLN A 70 4.60 -1.89 0.63
CA GLN A 70 5.22 -0.78 -0.10
C GLN A 70 5.82 0.26 0.85
N GLN A 71 5.15 0.53 1.95
CA GLN A 71 5.65 1.39 3.02
C GLN A 71 6.92 0.81 3.66
N LEU A 72 6.93 -0.49 3.93
CA LEU A 72 8.11 -1.19 4.45
C LEU A 72 9.27 -1.14 3.45
N ALA A 73 9.03 -1.41 2.17
CA ALA A 73 10.05 -1.27 1.13
C ALA A 73 10.65 0.15 1.11
N THR A 74 9.80 1.18 1.19
CA THR A 74 10.22 2.58 1.26
C THR A 74 11.05 2.85 2.51
N TYR A 75 10.64 2.32 3.67
CA TYR A 75 11.33 2.51 4.94
C TYR A 75 12.72 1.86 4.89
N LEU A 76 12.79 0.59 4.50
CA LEU A 76 14.04 -0.17 4.46
C LEU A 76 14.99 0.42 3.40
N GLY A 77 14.48 0.81 2.23
CA GLY A 77 15.25 1.56 1.24
C GLY A 77 15.77 2.89 1.78
N TRP A 78 14.97 3.61 2.55
CA TRP A 78 15.39 4.85 3.20
C TRP A 78 16.48 4.64 4.25
N LEU A 79 16.36 3.56 5.02
CA LEU A 79 17.35 3.18 6.02
C LEU A 79 18.70 2.86 5.35
N MET A 80 18.68 2.16 4.22
CA MET A 80 19.89 1.76 3.47
C MET A 80 20.54 2.92 2.70
N HIS A 81 19.76 3.76 2.00
CA HIS A 81 20.30 4.76 1.04
C HIS A 81 19.63 6.14 1.13
N ARG A 82 19.17 6.55 2.31
CA ARG A 82 18.54 7.86 2.57
C ARG A 82 17.27 8.07 1.74
N THR A 83 16.83 9.32 1.58
CA THR A 83 15.60 9.67 0.85
C THR A 83 15.51 9.06 -0.55
N TRP A 84 16.60 9.06 -1.31
CA TRP A 84 16.63 8.44 -2.64
C TRP A 84 16.47 6.92 -2.58
N GLY A 85 17.09 6.27 -1.58
CA GLY A 85 16.87 4.85 -1.32
C GLY A 85 15.40 4.51 -1.11
N GLY A 86 14.71 5.29 -0.29
CA GLY A 86 13.27 5.07 -0.03
C GLY A 86 12.41 5.31 -1.26
N ILE A 87 12.65 6.41 -2.00
CA ILE A 87 11.94 6.71 -3.24
C ILE A 87 12.13 5.59 -4.27
N LEU A 88 13.37 5.16 -4.50
CA LEU A 88 13.68 4.13 -5.49
C LEU A 88 13.12 2.77 -5.06
N ALA A 89 13.27 2.37 -3.79
CA ALA A 89 12.74 1.11 -3.28
C ALA A 89 11.22 1.03 -3.42
N GLY A 90 10.50 2.03 -2.93
CA GLY A 90 9.05 2.08 -3.04
C GLY A 90 8.57 2.15 -4.49
N THR A 91 9.26 2.90 -5.36
CA THR A 91 8.87 3.05 -6.77
C THR A 91 9.12 1.76 -7.55
N LEU A 92 10.30 1.16 -7.41
CA LEU A 92 10.63 -0.10 -8.10
C LEU A 92 9.77 -1.28 -7.61
N PHE A 93 9.23 -1.20 -6.40
CA PHE A 93 8.27 -2.17 -5.89
C PHE A 93 6.90 -2.11 -6.60
N ILE A 94 6.44 -0.93 -7.02
CA ILE A 94 5.11 -0.73 -7.64
C ILE A 94 5.16 -0.53 -9.16
N LEU A 95 6.31 -0.15 -9.71
CA LEU A 95 6.43 0.21 -11.12
C LEU A 95 6.20 -0.98 -12.08
N PRO A 96 6.75 -2.19 -11.82
CA PRO A 96 6.48 -3.34 -12.69
C PRO A 96 4.99 -3.68 -12.75
N SER A 97 4.30 -3.66 -11.62
CA SER A 97 2.88 -3.95 -11.53
C SER A 97 2.02 -2.90 -12.24
N LEU A 98 2.39 -1.62 -12.16
CA LEU A 98 1.75 -0.53 -12.91
C LEU A 98 1.83 -0.78 -14.42
N ILE A 99 3.02 -1.10 -14.93
CA ILE A 99 3.24 -1.35 -16.37
C ILE A 99 2.43 -2.57 -16.82
N ILE A 100 2.49 -3.67 -16.05
CA ILE A 100 1.76 -4.90 -16.34
C ILE A 100 0.25 -4.63 -16.35
N LEU A 101 -0.28 -3.90 -15.36
CA LEU A 101 -1.71 -3.60 -15.30
C LEU A 101 -2.16 -2.63 -16.39
N ILE A 102 -1.35 -1.66 -16.81
CA ILE A 102 -1.68 -0.83 -17.98
C ILE A 102 -1.81 -1.71 -19.23
N ALA A 103 -0.86 -2.63 -19.45
CA ALA A 103 -0.89 -3.54 -20.58
C ALA A 103 -2.09 -4.50 -20.52
N LEU A 104 -2.36 -5.11 -19.37
CA LEU A 104 -3.49 -6.02 -19.18
C LEU A 104 -4.84 -5.31 -19.27
N SER A 105 -4.94 -4.06 -18.77
CA SER A 105 -6.15 -3.25 -18.90
C SER A 105 -6.43 -2.91 -20.37
N TRP A 106 -5.38 -2.59 -21.13
CA TRP A 106 -5.52 -2.38 -22.57
C TRP A 106 -5.99 -3.64 -23.28
N ILE A 107 -5.39 -4.80 -22.99
CA ILE A 107 -5.80 -6.09 -23.57
C ILE A 107 -7.26 -6.40 -23.22
N TYR A 108 -7.64 -6.18 -21.96
CA TYR A 108 -9.00 -6.37 -21.47
C TYR A 108 -10.02 -5.57 -22.27
N ILE A 109 -9.78 -4.28 -22.49
CA ILE A 109 -10.75 -3.43 -23.20
C ILE A 109 -10.70 -3.67 -24.72
N ALA A 110 -9.51 -3.75 -25.31
CA ALA A 110 -9.36 -3.85 -26.76
C ALA A 110 -9.79 -5.22 -27.32
N TYR A 111 -9.64 -6.29 -26.54
CA TYR A 111 -9.87 -7.65 -27.03
C TYR A 111 -10.79 -8.50 -26.14
N GLY A 112 -11.39 -7.92 -25.09
CA GLY A 112 -12.24 -8.63 -24.12
C GLY A 112 -13.46 -9.33 -24.71
N GLN A 113 -13.94 -8.90 -25.88
CA GLN A 113 -15.07 -9.53 -26.57
C GLN A 113 -14.67 -10.76 -27.42
N THR A 114 -13.38 -11.02 -27.60
CA THR A 114 -12.96 -12.21 -28.36
C THR A 114 -13.26 -13.48 -27.55
N PRO A 115 -13.69 -14.59 -28.19
CA PRO A 115 -14.09 -15.80 -27.47
C PRO A 115 -12.99 -16.38 -26.57
N VAL A 116 -11.73 -16.33 -27.04
CA VAL A 116 -10.58 -16.84 -26.28
C VAL A 116 -10.33 -16.01 -25.02
N ILE A 117 -10.36 -14.69 -25.15
CA ILE A 117 -10.04 -13.78 -24.04
C ILE A 117 -11.19 -13.75 -23.04
N SER A 118 -12.44 -13.71 -23.50
CA SER A 118 -13.62 -13.80 -22.61
C SER A 118 -13.65 -15.11 -21.83
N ALA A 119 -13.33 -16.25 -22.45
CA ALA A 119 -13.21 -17.54 -21.76
C ALA A 119 -12.07 -17.54 -20.73
N LEU A 120 -10.92 -16.94 -21.07
CA LEU A 120 -9.80 -16.78 -20.14
C LEU A 120 -10.20 -15.94 -18.92
N PHE A 121 -10.82 -14.77 -19.14
CA PHE A 121 -11.32 -13.92 -18.05
C PHE A 121 -12.36 -14.64 -17.20
N PHE A 122 -13.24 -15.45 -17.79
CA PHE A 122 -14.19 -16.26 -17.03
C PHE A 122 -13.51 -17.29 -16.12
N GLY A 123 -12.48 -17.97 -16.63
CA GLY A 123 -11.64 -18.87 -15.82
C GLY A 123 -10.95 -18.14 -14.67
N ILE A 124 -10.34 -16.98 -14.96
CA ILE A 124 -9.68 -16.15 -13.94
C ILE A 124 -10.70 -15.65 -12.91
N LYS A 125 -11.90 -15.19 -13.31
CA LYS A 125 -12.98 -14.77 -12.39
C LYS A 125 -13.33 -15.87 -11.38
N SER A 126 -13.42 -17.11 -11.85
CA SER A 126 -13.76 -18.25 -11.00
C SER A 126 -12.65 -18.51 -9.97
N ALA A 127 -11.38 -18.49 -10.39
CA ALA A 127 -10.23 -18.64 -9.50
C ALA A 127 -10.13 -17.51 -8.47
N VAL A 128 -10.33 -16.26 -8.92
CA VAL A 128 -10.24 -15.07 -8.08
C VAL A 128 -11.37 -15.01 -7.08
N THR A 129 -12.58 -15.43 -7.44
CA THR A 129 -13.69 -15.55 -6.47
C THR A 129 -13.28 -16.46 -5.31
N ALA A 130 -12.63 -17.59 -5.59
CA ALA A 130 -12.10 -18.47 -4.55
C ALA A 130 -10.98 -17.79 -3.73
N VAL A 131 -10.06 -17.07 -4.36
CA VAL A 131 -8.99 -16.31 -3.68
C VAL A 131 -9.56 -15.24 -2.75
N VAL A 132 -10.56 -14.48 -3.21
CA VAL A 132 -11.23 -13.43 -2.44
C VAL A 132 -11.97 -14.04 -1.24
N ILE A 133 -12.72 -15.14 -1.44
CA ILE A 133 -13.37 -15.86 -0.33
C ILE A 133 -12.31 -16.31 0.70
N MET A 134 -11.21 -16.88 0.23
CA MET A 134 -10.10 -17.30 1.10
C MET A 134 -9.46 -16.12 1.83
N ALA A 135 -9.29 -14.98 1.17
CA ALA A 135 -8.77 -13.75 1.77
C ALA A 135 -9.73 -13.24 2.87
N VAL A 136 -11.04 -13.20 2.60
CA VAL A 136 -12.06 -12.82 3.59
C VAL A 136 -12.03 -13.75 4.79
N ILE A 137 -12.01 -15.08 4.59
CA ILE A 137 -11.94 -16.06 5.69
C ILE A 137 -10.65 -15.88 6.50
N ARG A 138 -9.51 -15.67 5.83
CA ARG A 138 -8.20 -15.46 6.47
C ARG A 138 -8.20 -14.18 7.32
N ILE A 139 -8.74 -13.07 6.80
CA ILE A 139 -8.84 -11.79 7.49
C ILE A 139 -9.82 -11.90 8.66
N ALA A 140 -10.97 -12.53 8.47
CA ALA A 140 -11.97 -12.75 9.52
C ALA A 140 -11.37 -13.54 10.70
N LYS A 141 -10.69 -14.66 10.44
CA LYS A 141 -10.02 -15.45 11.48
C LYS A 141 -8.96 -14.65 12.25
N LYS A 142 -8.23 -13.77 11.57
CA LYS A 142 -7.19 -12.93 12.21
C LYS A 142 -7.78 -11.78 13.01
N SER A 143 -8.87 -11.18 12.53
CA SER A 143 -9.38 -9.88 12.98
C SER A 143 -10.61 -9.98 13.88
N VAL A 144 -11.42 -11.04 13.76
CA VAL A 144 -12.67 -11.23 14.49
C VAL A 144 -12.52 -12.42 15.44
N TYR A 145 -12.15 -12.14 16.70
CA TYR A 145 -11.83 -13.18 17.70
C TYR A 145 -12.71 -13.14 18.95
N ASN A 146 -13.59 -12.14 19.10
CA ASN A 146 -14.53 -12.03 20.21
C ASN A 146 -15.94 -11.67 19.70
N ARG A 147 -16.95 -11.75 20.58
CA ARG A 147 -18.35 -11.46 20.21
C ARG A 147 -18.58 -10.00 19.80
N GLN A 148 -17.85 -9.08 20.39
CA GLN A 148 -17.97 -7.64 20.14
C GLN A 148 -17.52 -7.29 18.71
N LEU A 149 -16.43 -7.91 18.23
CA LEU A 149 -15.93 -7.75 16.87
C LEU A 149 -16.85 -8.41 15.85
N ILE A 150 -17.52 -9.52 16.20
CA ILE A 150 -18.58 -10.11 15.37
C ILE A 150 -19.75 -9.12 15.25
N LEU A 151 -20.17 -8.49 16.35
CA LEU A 151 -21.24 -7.48 16.32
C LEU A 151 -20.85 -6.29 15.43
N VAL A 152 -19.62 -5.79 15.54
CA VAL A 152 -19.11 -4.71 14.66
C VAL A 152 -19.09 -5.15 13.20
N ALA A 153 -18.70 -6.39 12.90
CA ALA A 153 -18.69 -6.91 11.53
C ALA A 153 -20.11 -7.02 10.95
N ILE A 154 -21.07 -7.58 11.70
CA ILE A 154 -22.46 -7.74 11.27
C ILE A 154 -23.13 -6.37 11.11
N THR A 155 -22.95 -5.46 12.07
CA THR A 155 -23.54 -4.12 12.02
C THR A 155 -22.94 -3.28 10.88
N SER A 156 -21.62 -3.36 10.66
CA SER A 156 -20.97 -2.75 9.50
C SER A 156 -21.49 -3.33 8.17
N PHE A 157 -21.71 -4.64 8.09
CA PHE A 157 -22.27 -5.29 6.91
C PHE A 157 -23.71 -4.81 6.63
N VAL A 158 -24.57 -4.78 7.65
CA VAL A 158 -25.94 -4.26 7.51
C VAL A 158 -25.93 -2.78 7.14
N ALA A 159 -25.05 -1.98 7.74
CA ALA A 159 -24.90 -0.56 7.46
C ALA A 159 -24.57 -0.29 5.99
N ILE A 160 -23.61 -1.02 5.43
CA ILE A 160 -23.21 -0.83 4.03
C ILE A 160 -24.21 -1.46 3.05
N PHE A 161 -24.70 -2.68 3.33
CA PHE A 161 -25.54 -3.45 2.40
C PHE A 161 -27.00 -3.02 2.39
N ALA A 162 -27.61 -2.78 3.56
CA ALA A 162 -29.04 -2.47 3.66
C ALA A 162 -29.32 -0.96 3.67
N PHE A 163 -28.40 -0.16 4.23
CA PHE A 163 -28.59 1.29 4.39
C PHE A 163 -27.73 2.15 3.45
N ASN A 164 -26.84 1.54 2.65
CA ASN A 164 -25.91 2.24 1.76
C ASN A 164 -25.10 3.34 2.47
N LEU A 165 -24.74 3.11 3.75
CA LEU A 165 -23.99 4.09 4.52
C LEU A 165 -22.58 4.26 3.92
N PRO A 166 -22.06 5.50 3.85
CA PRO A 166 -20.72 5.74 3.34
C PRO A 166 -19.66 5.01 4.18
N PHE A 167 -18.75 4.29 3.54
CA PHE A 167 -17.68 3.55 4.22
C PHE A 167 -16.88 4.38 5.26
N PRO A 168 -16.51 5.66 5.02
CA PRO A 168 -15.82 6.47 6.04
C PRO A 168 -16.62 6.64 7.35
N LEU A 169 -17.95 6.72 7.26
CA LEU A 169 -18.83 6.81 8.42
C LEU A 169 -18.83 5.50 9.22
N ILE A 170 -18.77 4.36 8.52
CA ILE A 170 -18.69 3.03 9.13
C ILE A 170 -17.37 2.86 9.88
N ILE A 171 -16.24 3.27 9.27
CA ILE A 171 -14.94 3.26 9.98
C ILE A 171 -15.00 4.14 11.22
N LEU A 172 -15.51 5.37 11.09
CA LEU A 172 -15.55 6.30 12.21
C LEU A 172 -16.41 5.77 13.37
N SER A 173 -17.59 5.20 13.07
CA SER A 173 -18.48 4.63 14.09
C SER A 173 -17.86 3.40 14.74
N ALA A 174 -17.24 2.51 13.98
CA ALA A 174 -16.52 1.34 14.50
C ALA A 174 -15.33 1.75 15.37
N GLY A 175 -14.58 2.78 14.97
CA GLY A 175 -13.45 3.32 15.72
C GLY A 175 -13.88 3.96 17.04
N LEU A 176 -14.95 4.76 17.04
CA LEU A 176 -15.53 5.35 18.26
C LEU A 176 -16.06 4.27 19.21
N TYR A 177 -16.74 3.27 18.67
CA TYR A 177 -17.23 2.12 19.44
C TYR A 177 -16.08 1.34 20.08
N GLY A 178 -15.02 1.05 19.31
CA GLY A 178 -13.80 0.41 19.80
C GLY A 178 -13.07 1.23 20.86
N TYR A 179 -12.99 2.56 20.69
CA TYR A 179 -12.39 3.46 21.69
C TYR A 179 -13.17 3.44 23.01
N TYR A 180 -14.50 3.56 22.94
CA TYR A 180 -15.37 3.53 24.11
C TYR A 180 -15.24 2.21 24.88
N LEU A 181 -15.35 1.08 24.18
CA LEU A 181 -15.24 -0.24 24.79
C LEU A 181 -13.83 -0.56 25.28
N GLY A 182 -12.78 -0.15 24.56
CA GLY A 182 -11.40 -0.33 24.98
C GLY A 182 -11.06 0.41 26.27
N LYS A 183 -11.71 1.57 26.52
CA LYS A 183 -11.55 2.34 27.75
C LYS A 183 -12.30 1.73 28.94
N HIS A 184 -13.49 1.16 28.71
CA HIS A 184 -14.36 0.65 29.79
C HIS A 184 -14.19 -0.85 30.08
N GLN A 185 -13.79 -1.65 29.10
CA GLN A 185 -13.67 -3.10 29.21
C GLN A 185 -12.42 -3.63 28.47
N PRO A 186 -11.20 -3.25 28.90
CA PRO A 186 -9.96 -3.60 28.21
C PRO A 186 -9.71 -5.11 28.10
N ILE A 187 -10.24 -5.90 29.04
CA ILE A 187 -10.16 -7.37 29.06
C ILE A 187 -10.80 -8.00 27.81
N LEU A 188 -11.78 -7.34 27.19
CA LEU A 188 -12.42 -7.86 25.98
C LEU A 188 -11.54 -7.78 24.74
N PHE A 189 -10.52 -6.90 24.73
CA PHE A 189 -9.65 -6.64 23.58
C PHE A 189 -8.18 -7.01 23.83
N SER A 190 -7.84 -7.51 25.01
CA SER A 190 -6.53 -8.09 25.29
C SER A 190 -6.39 -9.43 24.57
N LYS A 191 -5.99 -9.40 23.31
CA LYS A 191 -5.53 -10.61 22.62
C LYS A 191 -4.29 -11.11 23.37
N SER A 192 -4.31 -12.35 23.87
CA SER A 192 -3.15 -12.96 24.54
C SER A 192 -1.94 -12.82 23.62
N SER A 193 -0.98 -12.01 24.03
CA SER A 193 0.23 -11.65 23.29
C SER A 193 1.22 -12.80 23.25
N ASN A 194 0.81 -13.93 22.66
CA ASN A 194 1.62 -15.15 22.57
C ASN A 194 2.30 -15.37 21.21
N ASP A 195 2.20 -14.43 20.26
CA ASP A 195 2.60 -14.67 18.86
C ASP A 195 3.90 -13.99 18.39
N HIS A 196 4.63 -13.31 19.28
CA HIS A 196 6.02 -12.95 19.00
C HIS A 196 6.88 -13.33 20.20
N LYS A 197 7.07 -14.64 20.41
CA LYS A 197 8.31 -15.09 21.03
C LYS A 197 9.42 -14.58 20.12
N THR A 198 10.10 -13.53 20.56
CA THR A 198 11.43 -13.17 20.09
C THR A 198 12.32 -14.39 20.31
N THR A 199 12.36 -15.29 19.34
CA THR A 199 13.48 -16.21 19.22
C THR A 199 14.68 -15.30 19.04
N ALA A 200 15.53 -15.25 20.07
CA ALA A 200 16.88 -14.74 19.94
C ALA A 200 17.65 -15.70 19.02
N SER A 201 17.26 -15.77 17.74
CA SER A 201 17.97 -16.55 16.74
C SER A 201 19.09 -15.70 16.19
N ASN A 202 20.29 -16.04 16.65
CA ASN A 202 21.59 -15.67 16.10
C ASN A 202 21.82 -14.18 15.85
N ALA A 203 22.56 -13.56 16.76
CA ALA A 203 23.34 -12.35 16.54
C ALA A 203 24.44 -12.59 15.48
N GLY A 204 24.06 -12.95 14.26
CA GLY A 204 24.90 -12.68 13.11
C GLY A 204 25.03 -11.17 12.95
N SER A 205 26.22 -10.69 12.61
CA SER A 205 26.50 -9.28 12.38
C SER A 205 25.72 -8.78 11.14
N ALA A 206 24.45 -8.44 11.32
CA ALA A 206 23.70 -7.75 10.28
C ALA A 206 24.36 -6.39 10.01
N ILE A 207 24.38 -5.97 8.73
CA ILE A 207 25.01 -4.70 8.33
C ILE A 207 24.37 -3.52 9.07
N ILE A 208 23.03 -3.49 9.08
CA ILE A 208 22.23 -2.55 9.88
C ILE A 208 21.64 -3.33 11.06
N GLY A 209 22.45 -3.47 12.11
CA GLY A 209 22.14 -4.23 13.30
C GLY A 209 21.59 -3.41 14.47
N ASP A 210 21.26 -4.12 15.55
CA ASP A 210 20.68 -3.55 16.78
C ASP A 210 21.61 -2.53 17.46
N HIS A 211 22.93 -2.75 17.37
CA HIS A 211 23.96 -1.90 17.95
C HIS A 211 24.55 -0.90 16.96
N THR A 212 24.06 -0.87 15.72
CA THR A 212 24.50 0.16 14.77
C THR A 212 23.94 1.52 15.22
N PRO A 213 24.79 2.55 15.36
CA PRO A 213 24.30 3.88 15.70
C PRO A 213 23.32 4.35 14.63
N LEU A 214 22.34 5.17 15.02
CA LEU A 214 21.41 5.75 14.05
C LEU A 214 22.22 6.40 12.90
N PRO A 215 21.91 6.04 11.64
CA PRO A 215 22.52 6.72 10.51
C PRO A 215 22.33 8.24 10.62
N ALA A 216 23.34 9.03 10.25
CA ALA A 216 23.28 10.50 10.40
C ALA A 216 22.07 11.16 9.70
N HIS A 217 21.51 10.51 8.67
CA HIS A 217 20.29 10.96 8.00
C HIS A 217 19.00 10.62 8.75
N ALA A 218 19.01 9.57 9.59
CA ALA A 218 17.87 9.11 10.38
C ALA A 218 17.60 9.99 11.61
N GLY A 219 18.54 10.86 11.98
CA GLY A 219 18.32 11.85 13.03
C GLY A 219 17.23 12.87 12.69
N PHE A 220 16.29 13.05 13.62
CA PHE A 220 15.23 14.04 13.53
C PHE A 220 15.77 15.47 13.45
N SER A 221 15.21 16.28 12.55
CA SER A 221 15.52 17.71 12.43
C SER A 221 14.28 18.46 11.99
N LYS A 222 13.93 19.53 12.73
CA LYS A 222 12.80 20.41 12.38
C LYS A 222 12.94 21.02 10.98
N ILE A 223 14.16 21.34 10.56
CA ILE A 223 14.43 21.91 9.23
C ILE A 223 14.18 20.85 8.14
N LYS A 224 14.66 19.61 8.35
CA LYS A 224 14.39 18.50 7.42
C LYS A 224 12.88 18.23 7.32
N LEU A 225 12.17 18.23 8.46
CA LEU A 225 10.73 18.05 8.52
C LEU A 225 9.99 19.10 7.69
N ILE A 226 10.29 20.39 7.88
CA ILE A 226 9.65 21.48 7.12
C ILE A 226 9.94 21.33 5.62
N ARG A 227 11.18 21.00 5.24
CA ARG A 227 11.55 20.79 3.83
C ARG A 227 10.81 19.60 3.22
N GLN A 228 10.66 18.51 3.96
CA GLN A 228 9.93 17.33 3.53
C GLN A 228 8.43 17.61 3.40
N LEU A 229 7.83 18.32 4.35
CA LEU A 229 6.44 18.76 4.28
C LEU A 229 6.21 19.71 3.09
N GLY A 230 7.11 20.67 2.85
CA GLY A 230 7.04 21.54 1.68
C GLY A 230 7.11 20.76 0.37
N ALA A 231 8.07 19.83 0.25
CA ALA A 231 8.16 18.95 -0.93
C ALA A 231 6.92 18.06 -1.09
N ALA A 232 6.39 17.52 0.02
CA ALA A 232 5.17 16.73 0.04
C ALA A 232 3.96 17.51 -0.49
N SER A 233 3.77 18.72 0.03
CA SER A 233 2.70 19.61 -0.41
C SER A 233 2.84 19.94 -1.89
N LEU A 234 4.05 20.22 -2.39
CA LEU A 234 4.28 20.51 -3.81
C LEU A 234 3.99 19.30 -4.71
N LEU A 235 4.44 18.10 -4.32
CA LEU A 235 4.21 16.86 -5.07
C LEU A 235 2.72 16.48 -5.16
N TRP A 236 1.89 16.98 -4.25
CA TRP A 236 0.44 16.80 -4.30
C TRP A 236 -0.27 17.97 -5.00
N LEU A 237 0.06 19.21 -4.62
CA LEU A 237 -0.59 20.44 -5.12
C LEU A 237 -0.32 20.68 -6.61
N ILE A 238 0.91 20.47 -7.08
CA ILE A 238 1.24 20.75 -8.48
C ILE A 238 0.44 19.83 -9.42
N PRO A 239 0.47 18.48 -9.26
CA PRO A 239 -0.30 17.63 -10.16
C PRO A 239 -1.81 17.84 -10.05
N ILE A 240 -2.37 18.02 -8.85
CA ILE A 240 -3.83 18.24 -8.72
C ILE A 240 -4.25 19.59 -9.31
N PHE A 241 -3.43 20.64 -9.18
CA PHE A 241 -3.68 21.93 -9.81
C PHE A 241 -3.61 21.85 -11.34
N ILE A 242 -2.61 21.15 -11.88
CA ILE A 242 -2.50 20.91 -13.34
C ILE A 242 -3.74 20.16 -13.83
N LEU A 243 -4.15 19.09 -13.16
CA LEU A 243 -5.35 18.34 -13.52
C LEU A 243 -6.61 19.21 -13.44
N HIS A 244 -6.75 20.00 -12.38
CA HIS A 244 -7.86 20.93 -12.23
C HIS A 244 -7.89 22.01 -13.33
N ALA A 245 -6.73 22.56 -13.69
CA ALA A 245 -6.63 23.57 -14.74
C ALA A 245 -6.95 23.01 -16.14
N LEU A 246 -6.55 21.77 -16.42
CA LEU A 246 -6.76 21.13 -17.72
C LEU A 246 -8.15 20.50 -17.87
N PHE A 247 -8.71 19.94 -16.80
CA PHE A 247 -9.94 19.13 -16.85
C PHE A 247 -11.10 19.69 -16.00
N GLY A 248 -10.86 20.73 -15.22
CA GLY A 248 -11.83 21.25 -14.24
C GLY A 248 -11.91 20.39 -12.97
N TRP A 249 -12.60 20.89 -11.95
CA TRP A 249 -12.81 20.14 -10.69
C TRP A 249 -13.68 18.90 -10.91
N GLY A 250 -14.75 19.03 -11.70
CA GLY A 250 -15.63 17.90 -12.07
C GLY A 250 -15.04 16.95 -13.10
N GLY A 251 -13.87 17.27 -13.68
CA GLY A 251 -13.22 16.43 -14.68
C GLY A 251 -12.72 15.11 -14.11
N LEU A 252 -12.75 14.06 -14.94
CA LEU A 252 -12.42 12.69 -14.54
C LEU A 252 -11.06 12.58 -13.84
N TYR A 253 -9.98 13.09 -14.44
CA TYR A 253 -8.64 12.95 -13.86
C TYR A 253 -8.50 13.68 -12.51
N THR A 254 -9.14 14.84 -12.36
CA THR A 254 -9.17 15.58 -11.09
C THR A 254 -9.95 14.79 -10.03
N GLN A 255 -11.08 14.18 -10.41
CA GLN A 255 -11.86 13.34 -9.51
C GLN A 255 -11.13 12.03 -9.15
N LEU A 256 -10.40 11.41 -10.08
CA LEU A 256 -9.52 10.27 -9.80
C LEU A 256 -8.46 10.67 -8.76
N ALA A 257 -7.77 11.79 -8.98
CA ALA A 257 -6.76 12.31 -8.05
C ALA A 257 -7.35 12.57 -6.65
N TRP A 258 -8.50 13.23 -6.60
CA TRP A 258 -9.19 13.55 -5.34
C TRP A 258 -9.67 12.30 -4.61
N PHE A 259 -10.29 11.37 -5.33
CA PHE A 259 -10.79 10.12 -4.78
C PHE A 259 -9.66 9.26 -4.22
N PHE A 260 -8.62 9.01 -5.01
CA PHE A 260 -7.51 8.14 -4.57
C PHE A 260 -6.65 8.76 -3.47
N THR A 261 -6.56 10.10 -3.41
CA THR A 261 -5.98 10.78 -2.24
C THR A 261 -6.78 10.44 -0.97
N LYS A 262 -8.11 10.57 -1.01
CA LYS A 262 -8.97 10.24 0.16
C LYS A 262 -8.86 8.76 0.53
N ALA A 263 -8.91 7.88 -0.47
CA ALA A 263 -8.75 6.44 -0.25
C ALA A 263 -7.43 6.14 0.45
N ALA A 264 -6.31 6.69 -0.04
CA ALA A 264 -4.99 6.48 0.55
C ALA A 264 -4.90 6.95 2.01
N LEU A 265 -5.54 8.08 2.35
CA LEU A 265 -5.54 8.63 3.73
C LEU A 265 -6.45 7.86 4.69
N LEU A 266 -7.45 7.15 4.17
CA LEU A 266 -8.47 6.45 4.97
C LEU A 266 -8.25 4.93 5.03
N THR A 267 -7.24 4.40 4.36
CA THR A 267 -7.00 2.95 4.26
C THR A 267 -6.20 2.43 5.45
N PHE A 268 -6.86 2.05 6.53
CA PHE A 268 -6.23 1.31 7.63
C PHE A 268 -6.51 -0.19 7.50
N GLY A 269 -5.51 -1.04 7.74
CA GLY A 269 -5.67 -2.51 7.67
C GLY A 269 -5.41 -3.13 6.29
N GLY A 270 -4.63 -2.44 5.46
CA GLY A 270 -4.06 -2.97 4.22
C GLY A 270 -4.97 -2.94 3.00
N ALA A 271 -4.46 -3.48 1.90
CA ALA A 271 -5.08 -3.40 0.57
C ALA A 271 -6.49 -4.00 0.47
N TYR A 272 -6.87 -4.92 1.36
CA TYR A 272 -8.21 -5.51 1.37
C TYR A 272 -9.27 -4.61 2.03
N ALA A 273 -8.87 -3.78 2.99
CA ALA A 273 -9.79 -2.93 3.75
C ALA A 273 -10.36 -1.79 2.91
N VAL A 274 -9.61 -1.31 1.92
CA VAL A 274 -10.01 -0.21 1.04
C VAL A 274 -10.88 -0.66 -0.13
N LEU A 275 -10.86 -1.95 -0.48
CA LEU A 275 -11.51 -2.44 -1.69
C LEU A 275 -13.03 -2.19 -1.69
N PRO A 276 -13.77 -2.38 -0.58
CA PRO A 276 -15.18 -1.99 -0.51
C PRO A 276 -15.40 -0.49 -0.74
N TYR A 277 -14.50 0.36 -0.25
CA TYR A 277 -14.58 1.81 -0.46
C TYR A 277 -14.35 2.18 -1.93
N VAL A 278 -13.37 1.55 -2.56
CA VAL A 278 -13.12 1.70 -4.01
C VAL A 278 -14.33 1.22 -4.78
N TYR A 279 -14.87 0.04 -4.48
CA TYR A 279 -16.07 -0.48 -5.14
C TYR A 279 -17.27 0.49 -5.00
N GLN A 280 -17.64 0.88 -3.77
CA GLN A 280 -18.75 1.80 -3.52
C GLN A 280 -18.56 3.12 -4.28
N SER A 281 -17.35 3.64 -4.30
CA SER A 281 -17.08 4.92 -4.95
C SER A 281 -17.05 4.80 -6.47
N THR A 282 -16.35 3.83 -7.04
CA THR A 282 -16.09 3.75 -8.49
C THR A 282 -17.23 3.10 -9.24
N VAL A 283 -17.97 2.18 -8.60
CA VAL A 283 -19.10 1.47 -9.20
C VAL A 283 -20.41 2.18 -8.88
N GLU A 284 -20.68 2.53 -7.61
CA GLU A 284 -22.01 3.02 -7.23
C GLU A 284 -22.12 4.55 -7.31
N HIS A 285 -21.11 5.28 -6.83
CA HIS A 285 -21.17 6.74 -6.76
C HIS A 285 -20.75 7.42 -8.07
N TYR A 286 -19.52 7.17 -8.52
CA TYR A 286 -18.96 7.79 -9.71
C TYR A 286 -19.34 7.08 -11.01
N GLN A 287 -19.77 5.81 -10.94
CA GLN A 287 -20.17 5.00 -12.10
C GLN A 287 -19.08 4.95 -13.19
N TRP A 288 -17.80 4.97 -12.79
CA TRP A 288 -16.67 4.86 -13.70
C TRP A 288 -16.52 3.44 -14.25
N LEU A 289 -16.88 2.44 -13.43
CA LEU A 289 -16.81 1.03 -13.76
C LEU A 289 -18.15 0.35 -13.43
N SER A 290 -18.49 -0.69 -14.19
CA SER A 290 -19.50 -1.65 -13.78
C SER A 290 -18.98 -2.59 -12.68
N ALA A 291 -19.89 -3.22 -11.93
CA ALA A 291 -19.54 -4.25 -10.96
C ALA A 291 -18.72 -5.39 -11.58
N ALA A 292 -19.06 -5.78 -12.82
CA ALA A 292 -18.33 -6.80 -13.56
C ALA A 292 -16.88 -6.37 -13.87
N GLN A 293 -16.68 -5.13 -14.33
CA GLN A 293 -15.35 -4.57 -14.57
C GLN A 293 -14.53 -4.47 -13.28
N MET A 294 -15.16 -4.08 -12.17
CA MET A 294 -14.46 -4.01 -10.88
C MET A 294 -13.99 -5.40 -10.42
N MET A 295 -14.81 -6.43 -10.62
CA MET A 295 -14.42 -7.82 -10.34
C MET A 295 -13.31 -8.32 -11.29
N ASP A 296 -13.35 -7.94 -12.57
CA ASP A 296 -12.28 -8.19 -13.54
C ASP A 296 -10.96 -7.54 -13.10
N GLY A 297 -11.02 -6.29 -12.66
CA GLY A 297 -9.86 -5.55 -12.15
C GLY A 297 -9.26 -6.22 -10.92
N LEU A 298 -10.10 -6.69 -9.99
CA LEU A 298 -9.65 -7.43 -8.81
C LEU A 298 -8.96 -8.73 -9.18
N ALA A 299 -9.50 -9.42 -10.18
CA ALA A 299 -8.91 -10.61 -10.74
C ALA A 299 -7.53 -10.38 -11.33
N LEU A 300 -7.36 -9.31 -12.09
CA LEU A 300 -6.05 -8.91 -12.61
C LEU A 300 -5.11 -8.48 -11.48
N GLY A 301 -5.61 -7.75 -10.47
CA GLY A 301 -4.82 -7.33 -9.32
C GLY A 301 -4.25 -8.48 -8.48
N GLU A 302 -5.04 -9.54 -8.25
CA GLU A 302 -4.60 -10.72 -7.49
C GLU A 302 -3.64 -11.63 -8.28
N THR A 303 -3.72 -11.60 -9.62
CA THR A 303 -2.89 -12.45 -10.50
C THR A 303 -1.61 -11.77 -10.98
N THR A 304 -1.41 -10.49 -10.66
CA THR A 304 -0.23 -9.71 -11.03
C THR A 304 0.72 -9.57 -9.85
N PRO A 305 2.04 -9.46 -10.09
CA PRO A 305 2.98 -9.17 -9.02
C PRO A 305 2.74 -7.75 -8.50
N GLY A 306 3.12 -7.48 -7.25
CA GLY A 306 2.99 -6.18 -6.63
C GLY A 306 1.86 -6.09 -5.61
N PRO A 307 1.73 -4.96 -4.90
CA PRO A 307 0.76 -4.83 -3.82
C PRO A 307 -0.67 -4.88 -4.37
N LEU A 308 -1.57 -5.61 -3.71
CA LEU A 308 -2.93 -5.85 -4.20
C LEU A 308 -3.71 -4.57 -4.54
N ILE A 309 -3.45 -3.48 -3.80
CA ILE A 309 -4.06 -2.17 -4.06
C ILE A 309 -3.80 -1.69 -5.50
N MET A 310 -2.84 -2.26 -6.24
CA MET A 310 -2.57 -1.91 -7.63
C MET A 310 -3.77 -2.06 -8.58
N ILE A 311 -4.85 -2.72 -8.17
CA ILE A 311 -6.16 -2.63 -8.85
C ILE A 311 -6.57 -1.17 -9.17
N VAL A 312 -6.13 -0.18 -8.39
CA VAL A 312 -6.39 1.24 -8.68
C VAL A 312 -5.88 1.69 -10.05
N ALA A 313 -4.79 1.08 -10.55
CA ALA A 313 -4.27 1.35 -11.89
C ALA A 313 -5.26 0.87 -12.97
N PHE A 314 -5.85 -0.31 -12.81
CA PHE A 314 -6.91 -0.82 -13.69
C PHE A 314 -8.15 0.08 -13.63
N VAL A 315 -8.58 0.47 -12.41
CA VAL A 315 -9.72 1.37 -12.23
C VAL A 315 -9.49 2.70 -12.96
N GLY A 316 -8.32 3.32 -12.77
CA GLY A 316 -7.96 4.55 -13.46
C GLY A 316 -7.90 4.37 -14.98
N PHE A 317 -7.38 3.24 -15.47
CA PHE A 317 -7.33 2.93 -16.89
C PHE A 317 -8.73 2.82 -17.50
N VAL A 318 -9.59 1.97 -16.94
CA VAL A 318 -10.93 1.72 -17.48
C VAL A 318 -11.79 2.98 -17.40
N ALA A 319 -11.71 3.73 -16.31
CA ALA A 319 -12.44 4.99 -16.15
C ALA A 319 -12.05 6.01 -17.23
N ALA A 320 -10.75 6.18 -17.49
CA ALA A 320 -10.25 7.13 -18.48
C ALA A 320 -10.42 6.65 -19.92
N TYR A 321 -10.48 5.34 -20.13
CA TYR A 321 -10.75 4.76 -21.43
C TYR A 321 -12.22 4.88 -21.83
N SER A 322 -13.15 4.72 -20.88
CA SER A 322 -14.59 4.68 -21.14
C SER A 322 -15.21 6.06 -21.35
N GLN A 323 -14.62 7.10 -20.78
CA GLN A 323 -15.04 8.48 -21.00
C GLN A 323 -14.19 9.06 -22.13
N GLU A 324 -14.76 9.14 -23.33
CA GLU A 324 -14.16 9.72 -24.55
C GLU A 324 -13.87 11.23 -24.39
N LEU A 325 -13.01 11.61 -23.42
CA LEU A 325 -12.49 12.97 -23.33
C LEU A 325 -11.65 13.24 -24.57
N TRP A 326 -12.21 14.05 -25.46
CA TRP A 326 -11.62 14.42 -26.74
C TRP A 326 -10.40 15.32 -26.54
N ILE A 327 -9.25 14.73 -26.20
CA ILE A 327 -7.93 15.36 -26.31
C ILE A 327 -7.17 14.68 -27.44
N GLY A 328 -7.74 14.65 -28.66
CA GLY A 328 -7.04 14.36 -29.93
C GLY A 328 -5.98 13.24 -29.92
N GLY A 329 -6.10 12.23 -29.06
CA GLY A 329 -5.01 11.35 -28.63
C GLY A 329 -5.47 9.91 -28.52
N SER A 330 -4.52 8.98 -28.43
CA SER A 330 -4.87 7.55 -28.39
C SER A 330 -5.60 7.20 -27.10
N LEU A 331 -6.72 6.46 -27.21
CA LEU A 331 -7.48 5.97 -26.06
C LEU A 331 -6.60 5.19 -25.06
N PHE A 332 -5.59 4.49 -25.58
CA PHE A 332 -4.55 3.86 -24.77
C PHE A 332 -3.80 4.85 -23.86
N LEU A 333 -3.34 5.98 -24.40
CA LEU A 333 -2.61 6.99 -23.62
C LEU A 333 -3.49 7.63 -22.56
N MET A 334 -4.78 7.82 -22.86
CA MET A 334 -5.74 8.33 -21.88
C MET A 334 -5.96 7.35 -20.73
N GLY A 335 -6.15 6.07 -21.04
CA GLY A 335 -6.20 5.00 -20.06
C GLY A 335 -4.92 4.91 -19.23
N ALA A 336 -3.75 4.93 -19.89
CA ALA A 336 -2.46 4.89 -19.21
C ALA A 336 -2.27 6.10 -18.27
N LEU A 337 -2.66 7.31 -18.70
CA LEU A 337 -2.66 8.49 -17.84
C LEU A 337 -3.59 8.31 -16.64
N GLY A 338 -4.78 7.73 -16.84
CA GLY A 338 -5.73 7.44 -15.75
C GLY A 338 -5.14 6.48 -14.71
N ALA A 339 -4.46 5.43 -15.18
CA ALA A 339 -3.73 4.49 -14.32
C ALA A 339 -2.60 5.17 -13.53
N VAL A 340 -1.83 6.04 -14.19
CA VAL A 340 -0.74 6.80 -13.56
C VAL A 340 -1.29 7.77 -12.51
N VAL A 341 -2.35 8.51 -12.82
CA VAL A 341 -2.99 9.43 -11.86
C VAL A 341 -3.51 8.66 -10.65
N ALA A 342 -4.26 7.59 -10.85
CA ALA A 342 -4.78 6.75 -9.77
C ALA A 342 -3.64 6.22 -8.89
N THR A 343 -2.57 5.71 -9.50
CA THR A 343 -1.41 5.16 -8.78
C THR A 343 -0.65 6.24 -8.01
N TRP A 344 -0.38 7.38 -8.64
CA TRP A 344 0.33 8.50 -8.02
C TRP A 344 -0.38 8.95 -6.74
N PHE A 345 -1.68 9.27 -6.83
CA PHE A 345 -2.43 9.77 -5.68
C PHE A 345 -2.76 8.70 -4.64
N THR A 346 -2.72 7.42 -5.01
CA THR A 346 -2.85 6.30 -4.05
C THR A 346 -1.57 6.11 -3.22
N PHE A 347 -0.40 6.11 -3.86
CA PHE A 347 0.86 5.76 -3.18
C PHE A 347 1.60 6.97 -2.61
N LEU A 348 1.39 8.18 -3.15
CA LEU A 348 2.08 9.37 -2.69
C LEU A 348 1.97 9.54 -1.16
N PRO A 349 0.79 9.49 -0.52
CA PRO A 349 0.70 9.62 0.94
C PRO A 349 1.56 8.62 1.71
N SER A 350 1.69 7.39 1.22
CA SER A 350 2.53 6.36 1.85
C SER A 350 4.02 6.70 1.80
N PHE A 351 4.53 7.21 0.67
CA PHE A 351 5.90 7.73 0.62
C PHE A 351 6.10 8.88 1.60
N LEU A 352 5.12 9.77 1.70
CA LEU A 352 5.19 10.94 2.57
C LEU A 352 5.22 10.53 4.04
N PHE A 353 4.33 9.63 4.48
CA PHE A 353 4.30 9.14 5.85
C PHE A 353 5.64 8.53 6.26
N ILE A 354 6.24 7.71 5.39
CA ILE A 354 7.52 7.08 5.69
C ILE A 354 8.65 8.11 5.70
N LEU A 355 8.80 8.93 4.65
CA LEU A 355 9.94 9.85 4.56
C LEU A 355 9.90 10.95 5.62
N ILE A 356 8.71 11.36 6.07
CA ILE A 356 8.52 12.36 7.12
C ILE A 356 8.61 11.72 8.51
N GLY A 357 7.96 10.58 8.71
CA GLY A 357 7.79 10.00 10.05
C GLY A 357 8.88 9.01 10.47
N ALA A 358 9.53 8.30 9.55
CA ALA A 358 10.60 7.36 9.88
C ALA A 358 11.76 7.99 10.68
N PRO A 359 12.25 9.22 10.38
CA PRO A 359 13.26 9.87 11.21
C PRO A 359 12.82 10.12 12.66
N PHE A 360 11.54 10.41 12.87
CA PHE A 360 10.99 10.61 14.21
C PHE A 360 10.93 9.29 14.98
N ILE A 361 10.45 8.23 14.34
CA ILE A 361 10.36 6.89 14.93
C ILE A 361 11.74 6.34 15.28
N GLU A 362 12.70 6.43 14.37
CA GLU A 362 14.09 6.04 14.64
C GLU A 362 14.68 6.78 15.84
N SER A 363 14.38 8.09 15.99
CA SER A 363 14.90 8.87 17.12
C SER A 363 14.38 8.43 18.49
N THR A 364 13.27 7.70 18.54
CA THR A 364 12.71 7.12 19.78
C THR A 364 13.22 5.72 20.08
N HIS A 365 14.01 5.12 19.17
CA HIS A 365 14.56 3.77 19.33
C HIS A 365 15.53 3.71 20.53
N GLY A 366 15.18 2.93 21.55
CA GLY A 366 15.97 2.75 22.78
C GLY A 366 15.77 3.83 23.86
N ASN A 367 14.88 4.82 23.64
CA ASN A 367 14.60 5.91 24.57
C ASN A 367 13.10 6.01 24.90
N LEU A 368 12.48 4.90 25.30
CA LEU A 368 11.16 4.94 25.93
C LEU A 368 11.34 5.42 27.39
N ARG A 369 11.30 6.74 27.59
CA ARG A 369 11.11 7.39 28.89
C ARG A 369 9.73 8.01 28.95
#